data_AF-A0A1S9DSX7-F1
#
_entry.id   AF-A0A1S9DSX7-F1
#
_cell.length_a   1.000
_cell.length_b   1.000
_cell.length_c   1.000
_cell.angle_alpha   90.00
_cell.angle_beta   90.00
_cell.angle_gamma   90.00
#
_symmetry.space_group_name_H-M   'P 1'
#
loop_
_entity.id
_entity.type
_entity.pdbx_description
1 polymer ?
#
loop_
_entity_poly.entity_id
_entity_poly.type
_entity_poly.pdbx_seq_one_letter_code
_entity_poly.pdbx_strand_id
1 'polypeptide(L)'
;MAPNLFLCLRTVFCPTYWFQRGERIQGSIHKAEHWESPVPGIYKYIPGRGWHLVYKDGNEYDEKVPVPLVYCRILHRYMFEYELEDRCRWHSVTVHEGAKPERFLFFRLDDGDTWVAGWDAKGKFIPGPYQKWYYDSETQTMRRVLFPDSTNVSRASIVPSKLG
;
A
#
# COMPACT_ATOMS: atom_id res chain seq x y z
N MET A 1 11.59 35.83 -2.51
CA MET A 1 10.61 34.73 -2.66
C MET A 1 10.94 33.69 -1.61
N ALA A 2 10.16 33.60 -0.53
CA ALA A 2 10.39 32.58 0.49
C ALA A 2 9.84 31.25 -0.04
N PRO A 3 10.63 30.17 -0.10
CA PRO A 3 10.11 28.87 -0.47
C PRO A 3 9.09 28.43 0.58
N ASN A 4 7.94 27.95 0.15
CA ASN A 4 6.87 27.49 1.03
C ASN A 4 7.36 26.24 1.78
N LEU A 5 7.73 26.38 3.07
CA LEU A 5 8.28 25.33 3.93
C LEU A 5 7.42 24.05 3.95
N PHE A 6 6.11 24.21 3.77
CA PHE A 6 5.15 23.10 3.74
C PHE A 6 5.36 22.18 2.52
N LEU A 7 5.78 22.74 1.38
CA LEU A 7 6.10 21.98 0.18
C LEU A 7 7.45 21.26 0.30
N CYS A 8 8.44 21.88 0.95
CA CYS A 8 9.75 21.26 1.17
C CYS A 8 9.68 20.09 2.17
N LEU A 9 8.84 20.17 3.20
CA LEU A 9 8.66 19.04 4.13
C LEU A 9 8.02 17.83 3.46
N ARG A 10 7.03 18.03 2.58
CA ARG A 10 6.41 16.94 1.81
C ARG A 10 7.42 16.21 0.91
N THR A 11 8.38 16.94 0.33
CA THR A 11 9.42 16.36 -0.54
C THR A 11 10.49 15.55 0.18
N VAL A 12 10.68 15.74 1.49
CA VAL A 12 11.74 15.06 2.26
C VAL A 12 11.26 13.73 2.86
N PHE A 13 9.95 13.58 3.11
CA PHE A 13 9.40 12.37 3.74
C PHE A 13 8.66 11.42 2.80
N CYS A 14 8.23 11.88 1.62
CA CYS A 14 7.50 11.06 0.66
C CYS A 14 8.09 11.27 -0.73
N PRO A 15 8.91 10.33 -1.25
CA PRO A 15 9.45 10.48 -2.58
C PRO A 15 8.29 10.58 -3.56
N THR A 16 8.28 11.67 -4.31
CA THR A 16 7.33 12.12 -5.34
C THR A 16 7.02 11.09 -6.45
N TYR A 17 7.59 9.89 -6.37
CA TYR A 17 7.52 8.80 -7.34
C TYR A 17 6.73 7.57 -6.87
N TRP A 18 6.25 7.51 -5.62
CA TRP A 18 5.58 6.30 -5.12
C TRP A 18 4.28 5.93 -5.83
N PHE A 19 3.58 6.94 -6.36
CA PHE A 19 2.33 6.75 -7.04
C PHE A 19 2.53 7.21 -8.46
N GLN A 20 2.71 6.25 -9.38
CA GLN A 20 2.35 6.47 -10.77
C GLN A 20 0.89 6.92 -10.72
N ARG A 21 0.67 8.24 -10.72
CA ARG A 21 -0.64 8.85 -10.94
C ARG A 21 -1.17 8.12 -12.17
N GLY A 22 -2.32 7.47 -12.00
CA GLY A 22 -2.84 6.44 -12.90
C GLY A 22 -2.80 6.85 -14.37
N GLU A 23 -2.92 5.85 -15.27
CA GLU A 23 -2.85 6.01 -16.73
C GLU A 23 -3.26 7.41 -17.19
N ARG A 24 -2.33 8.05 -17.88
CA ARG A 24 -2.48 9.41 -18.39
C ARG A 24 -3.66 9.40 -19.35
N ILE A 25 -4.86 9.68 -18.85
CA ILE A 25 -6.07 9.74 -19.68
C ILE A 25 -5.78 10.79 -20.74
N GLN A 26 -5.68 10.34 -21.99
CA GLN A 26 -5.23 11.14 -23.11
C GLN A 26 -6.37 12.08 -23.51
N GLY A 27 -6.35 13.30 -22.97
CA GLY A 27 -7.30 14.35 -23.31
C GLY A 27 -7.48 15.37 -22.17
N SER A 28 -7.97 16.57 -22.51
CA SER A 28 -8.45 17.61 -21.60
C SER A 28 -9.77 17.23 -20.91
N ILE A 29 -9.94 15.94 -20.59
CA ILE A 29 -11.21 15.39 -20.14
C ILE A 29 -11.32 15.65 -18.65
N HIS A 30 -12.09 16.69 -18.31
CA HIS A 30 -12.69 16.82 -16.99
C HIS A 30 -13.78 15.75 -16.88
N LYS A 31 -13.41 14.57 -16.37
CA LYS A 31 -14.37 13.50 -16.07
C LYS A 31 -14.86 13.66 -14.63
N ALA A 32 -16.17 13.67 -14.44
CA ALA A 32 -16.77 13.58 -13.12
C ALA A 32 -17.61 12.30 -13.06
N GLU A 33 -17.45 11.53 -11.99
CA GLU A 33 -18.13 10.26 -11.77
C GLU A 33 -18.63 10.21 -10.33
N HIS A 34 -19.78 9.59 -10.10
CA HIS A 34 -20.22 9.24 -8.77
C HIS A 34 -19.72 7.84 -8.44
N TRP A 35 -19.04 7.68 -7.29
CA TRP A 35 -18.55 6.39 -6.81
C TRP A 35 -19.10 6.11 -5.41
N GLU A 36 -19.34 4.84 -5.11
CA GLU A 36 -19.74 4.35 -3.78
C GLU A 36 -18.55 4.13 -2.83
N SER A 37 -17.33 4.07 -3.38
CA SER A 37 -16.11 3.69 -2.65
C SER A 37 -14.92 4.53 -3.15
N PRO A 38 -13.98 4.96 -2.29
CA PRO A 38 -13.87 4.69 -0.84
C PRO A 38 -14.92 5.38 0.04
N VAL A 39 -15.55 6.45 -0.42
CA VAL A 39 -16.68 7.12 0.26
C VAL A 39 -17.71 7.50 -0.81
N PRO A 40 -19.02 7.30 -0.58
CA PRO A 40 -20.05 7.73 -1.52
C PRO A 40 -19.95 9.23 -1.85
N GLY A 41 -19.85 9.57 -3.13
CA GLY A 41 -19.70 10.95 -3.56
C GLY A 41 -19.29 11.13 -5.01
N ILE A 42 -19.10 12.40 -5.40
CA ILE A 42 -18.67 12.79 -6.73
C ILE A 42 -17.15 12.97 -6.75
N TYR A 43 -16.52 12.24 -7.66
CA TYR A 43 -15.11 12.24 -7.95
C TYR A 43 -14.84 12.91 -9.28
N LYS A 44 -13.80 13.76 -9.34
CA LYS A 44 -13.37 14.45 -10.54
C LYS A 44 -11.94 14.09 -10.89
N TYR A 45 -11.72 13.69 -12.14
CA TYR A 45 -10.38 13.54 -12.69
C TYR A 45 -9.82 14.93 -13.06
N ILE A 46 -8.67 15.26 -12.48
CA ILE A 46 -7.94 16.50 -12.74
C ILE A 46 -6.68 16.13 -13.53
N PRO A 47 -6.54 16.61 -14.79
CA PRO A 47 -5.36 16.32 -15.61
C PRO A 47 -4.04 16.63 -14.88
N GLY A 48 -3.12 15.67 -14.90
CA GLY A 48 -1.82 15.77 -14.22
C GLY A 48 -1.85 15.56 -12.70
N ARG A 49 -3.03 15.56 -12.06
CA ARG A 49 -3.18 15.30 -10.62
C ARG A 49 -3.87 13.97 -10.31
N GLY A 50 -4.75 13.48 -11.18
CA GLY A 50 -5.49 12.23 -10.98
C GLY A 50 -6.90 12.45 -10.42
N TRP A 51 -7.48 11.40 -9.84
CA TRP A 51 -8.83 11.43 -9.24
C TRP A 51 -8.85 12.17 -7.92
N HIS A 52 -9.87 13.00 -7.71
CA HIS A 52 -10.11 13.72 -6.46
C HIS A 52 -11.57 13.62 -6.07
N LEU A 53 -11.86 13.44 -4.79
CA LEU A 53 -13.20 13.63 -4.25
C LEU A 53 -13.50 15.13 -4.17
N VAL A 54 -14.61 15.55 -4.76
CA VAL A 54 -15.03 16.97 -4.78
C VAL A 54 -16.33 17.20 -4.00
N TYR A 55 -17.14 16.15 -3.81
CA TYR A 55 -18.39 16.22 -3.07
C TYR A 55 -18.65 14.87 -2.41
N LYS A 56 -19.04 14.87 -1.13
CA LYS A 56 -19.48 13.67 -0.41
C LYS A 56 -21.00 13.64 -0.35
N ASP A 57 -21.59 12.46 -0.51
CA ASP A 57 -23.03 12.32 -0.36
C ASP A 57 -23.47 12.66 1.06
N GLY A 58 -24.60 13.36 1.19
CA GLY A 58 -25.12 13.84 2.47
C GLY A 58 -24.42 15.09 3.02
N ASN A 59 -23.43 15.64 2.32
CA ASN A 59 -22.82 16.91 2.69
C ASN A 59 -23.66 18.09 2.14
N GLU A 60 -23.89 19.12 2.95
CA GLU A 60 -24.65 20.31 2.49
C GLU A 60 -23.86 21.18 1.50
N TYR A 61 -22.53 21.00 1.45
CA TYR A 61 -21.61 21.80 0.64
C TYR A 61 -20.54 20.93 -0.04
N ASP A 62 -20.02 21.43 -1.16
CA ASP A 62 -18.84 20.87 -1.82
C ASP A 62 -17.62 20.85 -0.89
N GLU A 63 -16.72 19.89 -1.13
CA GLU A 63 -15.44 19.85 -0.44
C GLU A 63 -14.61 21.08 -0.81
N LYS A 64 -14.34 21.94 0.18
CA LYS A 64 -13.58 23.19 0.00
C LYS A 64 -12.20 22.95 -0.62
N VAL A 65 -11.63 21.78 -0.36
CA VAL A 65 -10.37 21.32 -0.94
C VAL A 65 -10.58 19.92 -1.50
N PRO A 66 -10.47 19.70 -2.82
CA PRO A 66 -10.57 18.38 -3.42
C PRO A 66 -9.57 17.40 -2.79
N VAL A 67 -10.05 16.24 -2.36
CA VAL A 67 -9.24 15.25 -1.64
C VAL A 67 -8.64 14.27 -2.66
N PRO A 68 -7.30 14.14 -2.77
CA PRO A 68 -6.67 13.32 -3.81
C PRO A 68 -6.80 11.81 -3.54
N LEU A 69 -6.94 11.05 -4.63
CA LEU A 69 -6.99 9.60 -4.64
C LEU A 69 -5.83 9.03 -5.44
N VAL A 70 -5.41 7.84 -5.01
CA VAL A 70 -4.36 7.05 -5.63
C VAL A 70 -4.84 5.61 -5.79
N TYR A 71 -4.44 4.96 -6.88
CA TYR A 71 -4.67 3.54 -7.05
C TYR A 71 -3.62 2.76 -6.26
N CYS A 72 -4.04 2.06 -5.21
CA CYS A 72 -3.16 1.24 -4.41
C CYS A 72 -2.89 -0.09 -5.13
N ARG A 73 -1.65 -0.28 -5.57
CA ARG A 73 -1.23 -1.49 -6.31
C ARG A 73 -1.18 -2.76 -5.45
N ILE A 74 -1.14 -2.62 -4.12
CA ILE A 74 -1.10 -3.76 -3.18
C ILE A 74 -2.52 -4.27 -2.91
N LEU A 75 -3.47 -3.36 -2.69
CA LEU A 75 -4.88 -3.69 -2.41
C LEU A 75 -5.76 -3.72 -3.67
N HIS A 76 -5.20 -3.34 -4.82
CA HIS A 76 -5.89 -3.28 -6.11
C HIS A 76 -7.17 -2.40 -6.14
N ARG A 77 -7.20 -1.33 -5.33
CA ARG A 77 -8.34 -0.38 -5.29
C ARG A 77 -7.88 1.07 -5.15
N TYR A 78 -8.78 2.00 -5.48
CA TYR A 78 -8.57 3.40 -5.17
C TYR A 78 -8.74 3.64 -3.66
N MET A 79 -7.88 4.49 -3.11
CA MET A 79 -7.96 4.99 -1.74
C MET A 79 -7.45 6.43 -1.69
N PHE A 80 -7.67 7.11 -0.58
CA PHE A 80 -7.16 8.48 -0.43
C PHE A 80 -5.63 8.48 -0.27
N GLU A 81 -4.98 9.54 -0.79
CA GLU A 81 -3.52 9.69 -0.69
C GLU A 81 -3.05 9.66 0.77
N TYR A 82 -3.75 10.38 1.67
CA TYR A 82 -3.42 10.42 3.09
C TYR A 82 -3.56 9.04 3.77
N GLU A 83 -4.58 8.26 3.40
CA GLU A 83 -4.80 6.93 3.98
C GLU A 83 -3.67 5.97 3.57
N LEU A 84 -3.19 6.10 2.33
CA LEU A 84 -2.07 5.30 1.85
C LEU A 84 -0.78 5.71 2.60
N GLU A 85 -0.51 7.01 2.73
CA GLU A 85 0.63 7.54 3.48
C GLU A 85 0.64 7.06 4.95
N ASP A 86 -0.53 7.07 5.62
CA ASP A 86 -0.68 6.62 7.01
C ASP A 86 -0.40 5.12 7.18
N ARG A 87 -0.68 4.31 6.16
CA ARG A 87 -0.40 2.87 6.13
C ARG A 87 1.05 2.53 5.79
N CYS A 88 1.86 3.51 5.42
CA CYS A 88 3.25 3.30 5.00
C CYS A 88 4.24 3.61 6.13
N ARG A 89 5.18 2.69 6.39
CA ARG A 89 6.26 2.87 7.37
C ARG A 89 7.58 2.30 6.88
N TRP A 90 8.67 3.05 7.05
CA TRP A 90 10.02 2.59 6.71
C TRP A 90 10.60 1.75 7.86
N HIS A 91 11.05 0.53 7.56
CA HIS A 91 11.80 -0.30 8.50
C HIS A 91 13.02 -0.95 7.85
N SER A 92 14.07 -1.12 8.63
CA SER A 92 15.23 -1.93 8.27
C SER A 92 15.05 -3.33 8.85
N VAL A 93 15.19 -4.36 8.03
CA VAL A 93 15.02 -5.76 8.41
C VAL A 93 16.18 -6.60 7.92
N THR A 94 16.53 -7.62 8.69
CA THR A 94 17.49 -8.64 8.28
C THR A 94 16.72 -9.76 7.58
N VAL A 95 16.92 -9.88 6.26
CA VAL A 95 16.14 -10.77 5.39
C VAL A 95 16.51 -12.24 5.63
N HIS A 96 17.76 -12.53 5.92
CA HIS A 96 18.26 -13.86 6.27
C HIS A 96 19.30 -13.74 7.38
N GLU A 97 19.46 -14.77 8.20
CA GLU A 97 20.45 -14.77 9.27
C GLU A 97 21.86 -14.52 8.69
N GLY A 98 22.58 -13.55 9.26
CA GLY A 98 23.89 -13.10 8.75
C GLY A 98 23.85 -12.13 7.56
N ALA A 99 22.68 -11.83 6.99
CA ALA A 99 22.56 -10.83 5.93
C ALA A 99 22.66 -9.40 6.47
N LYS A 100 23.11 -8.47 5.61
CA LYS A 100 23.08 -7.04 5.94
C LYS A 100 21.62 -6.58 6.05
N PRO A 101 21.28 -5.72 7.03
CA PRO A 101 19.94 -5.15 7.11
C PRO A 101 19.58 -4.38 5.83
N GLU A 102 18.40 -4.68 5.29
CA GLU A 102 17.83 -4.02 4.12
C GLU A 102 16.64 -3.15 4.54
N ARG A 103 16.50 -1.98 3.92
CA ARG A 103 15.44 -1.03 4.22
C ARG A 103 14.30 -1.17 3.22
N PHE A 104 13.08 -1.30 3.71
CA PHE A 104 11.87 -1.37 2.91
C PHE A 104 10.82 -0.38 3.41
N LEU A 105 9.95 0.06 2.49
CA LEU A 105 8.69 0.66 2.88
C LEU A 105 7.65 -0.45 3.02
N PHE A 106 7.20 -0.62 4.25
CA PHE A 106 6.12 -1.52 4.58
C PHE A 106 4.77 -0.82 4.44
N PHE A 107 3.79 -1.55 3.95
CA PHE A 107 2.40 -1.14 3.84
C PHE A 107 1.52 -2.02 4.72
N ARG A 108 0.66 -1.40 5.53
CA ARG A 108 -0.30 -2.07 6.41
C ARG A 108 -1.58 -2.45 5.67
N LEU A 109 -1.92 -3.74 5.74
CA LEU A 109 -3.13 -4.30 5.12
C LEU A 109 -4.40 -3.87 5.87
N ASP A 110 -5.55 -4.21 5.29
CA ASP A 110 -6.88 -3.87 5.82
C ASP A 110 -7.22 -4.55 7.15
N ASP A 111 -6.53 -5.63 7.50
CA ASP A 111 -6.70 -6.31 8.79
C ASP A 111 -6.12 -5.53 9.98
N GLY A 112 -5.41 -4.42 9.73
CA GLY A 112 -4.91 -3.52 10.76
C GLY A 112 -3.60 -3.96 11.43
N ASP A 113 -3.20 -5.22 11.26
CA ASP A 113 -2.04 -5.81 11.95
C ASP A 113 -0.98 -6.38 11.00
N THR A 114 -1.38 -6.82 9.79
CA THR A 114 -0.44 -7.39 8.83
C THR A 114 0.23 -6.31 7.99
N TRP A 115 1.53 -6.47 7.77
CA TRP A 115 2.35 -5.62 6.91
C TRP A 115 2.94 -6.40 5.75
N VAL A 116 3.22 -5.71 4.65
CA VAL A 116 3.93 -6.24 3.48
C VAL A 116 5.00 -5.25 3.02
N ALA A 117 6.14 -5.75 2.53
CA ALA A 117 7.14 -4.89 1.91
C ALA A 117 6.67 -4.48 0.50
N GLY A 118 6.25 -3.23 0.35
CA GLY A 118 5.68 -2.71 -0.90
C GLY A 118 6.70 -1.99 -1.79
N TRP A 119 7.75 -1.43 -1.20
CA TRP A 119 8.81 -0.73 -1.94
C TRP A 119 10.19 -1.00 -1.35
N ASP A 120 11.20 -1.03 -2.21
CA ASP A 120 12.60 -1.19 -1.83
C ASP A 120 13.21 0.10 -1.26
N ALA A 121 14.49 0.03 -0.85
CA ALA A 121 15.24 1.19 -0.32
C ALA A 121 15.35 2.37 -1.30
N LYS A 122 15.16 2.15 -2.60
CA LYS A 122 15.16 3.19 -3.65
C LYS A 122 13.76 3.72 -3.94
N GLY A 123 12.73 3.21 -3.27
CA GLY A 123 11.34 3.56 -3.51
C GLY A 123 10.76 2.91 -4.77
N LYS A 124 11.38 1.85 -5.31
CA LYS A 124 10.83 1.07 -6.41
C LYS A 124 9.79 0.11 -5.86
N PHE A 125 8.61 0.09 -6.50
CA PHE A 125 7.53 -0.83 -6.15
C PHE A 125 7.95 -2.30 -6.33
N ILE A 126 7.62 -3.11 -5.33
CA ILE A 126 7.84 -4.56 -5.30
C ILE A 126 6.49 -5.23 -5.64
N PRO A 127 6.38 -5.92 -6.80
CA PRO A 127 5.18 -6.68 -7.13
C PRO A 127 5.09 -7.95 -6.26
N GLY A 128 3.87 -8.39 -5.96
CA GLY A 128 3.62 -9.62 -5.22
C GLY A 128 4.06 -10.89 -5.98
N PRO A 129 3.98 -12.07 -5.33
CA PRO A 129 3.31 -12.36 -4.05
C PRO A 129 4.03 -11.76 -2.84
N TYR A 130 3.26 -11.32 -1.84
CA TYR A 130 3.79 -10.62 -0.68
C TYR A 130 4.04 -11.56 0.50
N GLN A 131 5.27 -11.56 1.02
CA GLN A 131 5.57 -12.09 2.35
C GLN A 131 4.87 -11.22 3.40
N LYS A 132 4.13 -11.86 4.32
CA LYS A 132 3.47 -11.18 5.45
C LYS A 132 4.45 -10.96 6.59
N TRP A 133 4.29 -9.81 7.24
CA TRP A 133 5.05 -9.37 8.39
C TRP A 133 4.09 -8.86 9.47
N TYR A 134 4.54 -8.87 10.72
CA TYR A 134 3.92 -8.16 11.82
C TYR A 134 4.91 -7.17 12.41
N TYR A 135 4.39 -6.08 12.94
CA TYR A 135 5.21 -5.11 13.66
C TYR A 135 5.33 -5.53 15.12
N ASP A 136 6.55 -5.81 15.58
CA ASP A 136 6.81 -6.04 16.99
C ASP A 136 7.04 -4.69 17.69
N SER A 137 6.10 -4.32 18.55
CA SER A 137 6.17 -3.06 19.32
C SER A 137 7.24 -3.07 20.42
N GLU A 138 7.66 -4.22 20.93
CA GLU A 138 8.71 -4.31 21.94
C GLU A 138 10.08 -4.08 21.32
N THR A 139 10.35 -4.76 20.19
CA THR A 139 11.64 -4.64 19.50
C THR A 139 11.68 -3.54 18.45
N GLN A 140 10.55 -2.88 18.16
CA GLN A 140 10.38 -1.87 17.11
C GLN A 140 10.86 -2.37 15.73
N THR A 141 10.67 -3.66 15.46
CA THR A 141 11.14 -4.32 14.24
C THR A 141 10.01 -5.09 13.55
N MET A 142 10.12 -5.20 12.22
CA MET A 142 9.23 -6.05 11.44
C MET A 142 9.71 -7.50 11.53
N ARG A 143 8.80 -8.41 11.86
CA ARG A 143 9.05 -9.85 11.94
C ARG A 143 8.21 -10.60 10.93
N ARG A 144 8.78 -11.64 10.31
CA ARG A 144 8.07 -12.44 9.32
C ARG A 144 7.00 -13.28 9.99
N VAL A 145 5.84 -13.36 9.36
CA VAL A 145 4.88 -14.42 9.66
C VAL A 145 5.45 -15.70 9.09
N LEU A 146 6.00 -16.53 9.98
CA LEU A 146 6.30 -17.92 9.66
C LEU A 146 4.95 -18.62 9.61
N PHE A 147 4.39 -18.76 8.41
CA PHE A 147 3.43 -19.85 8.22
C PHE A 147 4.19 -21.13 8.57
N PRO A 148 3.61 -22.07 9.35
CA PRO A 148 4.23 -23.37 9.47
C PRO A 148 4.42 -23.87 8.04
N ASP A 149 5.64 -24.33 7.71
CA ASP A 149 5.83 -25.22 6.57
C ASP A 149 4.71 -26.22 6.68
N SER A 150 3.82 -26.22 5.68
CA SER A 150 2.62 -27.05 5.64
C SER A 150 2.93 -28.36 6.33
N THR A 151 2.31 -28.62 7.49
CA THR A 151 2.42 -29.90 8.17
C THR A 151 2.18 -30.93 7.10
N ASN A 152 3.25 -31.65 6.73
CA ASN A 152 3.20 -32.78 5.84
C ASN A 152 2.12 -33.70 6.41
N VAL A 153 0.91 -33.64 5.84
CA VAL A 153 -0.11 -34.63 6.14
C VAL A 153 0.48 -35.93 5.63
N SER A 154 0.90 -36.75 6.59
CA SER A 154 1.53 -38.02 6.38
C SER A 154 0.75 -38.80 5.33
N ARG A 155 1.33 -38.97 4.15
CA ARG A 155 0.92 -40.03 3.24
C ARG A 155 1.52 -41.32 3.80
N ALA A 156 0.98 -41.79 4.92
CA ALA A 156 1.14 -43.16 5.38
C ALA A 156 0.43 -44.05 4.35
N SER A 157 1.14 -44.33 3.25
CA SER A 157 0.76 -45.40 2.34
C SER A 157 1.26 -46.67 3.01
N ILE A 158 0.38 -47.30 3.78
CA ILE A 158 0.57 -48.66 4.27
C ILE A 158 0.83 -49.53 3.03
N VAL A 159 2.08 -49.92 2.82
CA VAL A 159 2.41 -50.99 1.88
C VAL A 159 2.01 -52.29 2.57
N PRO A 160 1.08 -53.10 2.02
CA PRO A 160 0.88 -54.43 2.54
C PRO A 160 2.08 -55.28 2.12
N SER A 161 2.91 -55.65 3.10
CA SER A 161 3.88 -56.73 2.94
C SER A 161 3.13 -58.03 2.67
N LYS A 162 3.12 -58.46 1.41
CA LYS A 162 2.76 -59.83 1.05
C LYS A 162 3.99 -60.71 1.27
N LEU A 163 3.99 -61.42 2.40
CA LEU A 163 4.73 -62.66 2.61
C LEU A 163 3.75 -63.80 2.27
N GLY A 164 4.15 -64.69 1.36
CA GLY A 164 3.37 -65.86 0.92
C GLY A 164 3.39 -66.03 -0.58
#